data_AF-A0AA88SZC9-F1
#
_entry.id   AF-A0AA88SZC9-F1
#
_cell.length_a   1.000
_cell.length_b   1.000
_cell.length_c   1.000
_cell.angle_alpha   90.00
_cell.angle_beta   90.00
_cell.angle_gamma   90.00
#
_symmetry.space_group_name_H-M   'P 1'
#
loop_
_entity.id
_entity.type
_entity.pdbx_description
1 polymer ?
#
loop_
_entity_poly.entity_id
_entity_poly.type
_entity_poly.pdbx_seq_one_letter_code
_entity_poly.pdbx_strand_id
1 'polypeptide(L)'
;MCCSEDSRPGRLIQTRSLIEKHISFDQTMPYYQTWEEFARAAEKLYLTDPMKVRVVLKYRHCDGNLCIKVTDNAVCLQYKTDQAQDVKKIEKLHGKLMRLMVSKETHSGAMETD
;
A
#
# COMPACT_ATOMS: atom_id res chain seq x y z
N MET A 1 17.48 9.29 31.25
CA MET A 1 16.91 8.44 32.32
C MET A 1 15.46 8.16 31.97
N CYS A 2 14.93 6.94 31.85
CA CYS A 2 15.43 5.63 32.27
C CYS A 2 15.39 4.65 31.08
N CYS A 3 16.53 4.00 30.86
CA CYS A 3 16.55 2.65 30.33
C CYS A 3 15.89 1.75 31.37
N SER A 4 14.94 0.92 30.96
CA SER A 4 14.57 -0.25 31.74
C SER A 4 15.04 -1.47 30.95
N GLU A 5 16.20 -1.99 31.37
CA GLU A 5 16.67 -3.32 31.01
C GLU A 5 15.66 -4.34 31.52
N ASP A 6 14.96 -5.03 30.62
CA ASP A 6 14.26 -6.26 30.95
C ASP A 6 15.10 -7.42 30.40
N SER A 7 16.02 -7.88 31.24
CA SER A 7 16.89 -9.02 30.97
C SER A 7 16.10 -10.31 31.20
N ARG A 8 15.55 -10.89 30.12
CA ARG A 8 15.20 -12.31 30.04
C ARG A 8 15.64 -12.89 28.69
N PRO A 9 16.59 -13.84 28.67
CA PRO A 9 16.92 -14.58 27.46
C PRO A 9 15.89 -15.70 27.26
N GLY A 10 15.42 -15.89 26.03
CA GLY A 10 14.71 -17.10 25.65
C GLY A 10 13.18 -17.02 25.67
N ARG A 11 12.63 -16.25 24.73
CA ARG A 11 11.68 -16.79 23.74
C ARG A 11 11.58 -15.79 22.60
N LEU A 12 12.33 -16.02 21.54
CA LEU A 12 11.98 -15.44 20.24
C LEU A 12 10.54 -15.89 20.00
N ILE A 13 9.57 -14.98 20.15
CA ILE A 13 8.24 -15.21 19.62
C ILE A 13 8.43 -15.08 18.11
N GLN A 14 8.84 -16.21 17.52
CA GLN A 14 8.95 -16.42 16.10
C GLN A 14 7.53 -16.51 15.54
N THR A 15 6.72 -15.44 15.67
CA THR A 15 5.50 -15.29 14.86
C THR A 15 5.91 -14.79 13.49
N ARG A 16 6.73 -15.57 12.80
CA ARG A 16 6.72 -15.57 11.34
C ARG A 16 5.51 -16.42 10.92
N SER A 17 4.68 -15.88 10.04
CA SER A 17 3.88 -16.62 9.05
C SER A 17 2.39 -16.95 9.24
N LEU A 18 1.55 -16.05 9.78
CA LEU A 18 0.09 -16.17 9.53
C LEU A 18 -0.63 -14.97 8.91
N ILE A 19 -0.03 -13.77 8.88
CA ILE A 19 -0.63 -12.62 8.14
C ILE A 19 -0.02 -12.46 6.74
N GLU A 20 1.11 -13.10 6.45
CA GLU A 20 1.74 -13.06 5.11
C GLU A 20 1.12 -14.04 4.10
N LYS A 21 0.11 -14.83 4.47
CA LYS A 21 -0.38 -15.96 3.65
C LYS A 21 -1.59 -15.69 2.76
N HIS A 22 -2.07 -14.46 2.61
CA HIS A 22 -3.13 -14.18 1.61
C HIS A 22 -2.99 -12.85 0.89
N ILE A 23 -1.75 -12.39 0.72
CA ILE A 23 -1.41 -11.41 -0.31
C ILE A 23 -0.15 -11.96 -0.96
N SER A 24 -0.31 -12.70 -2.05
CA SER A 24 0.78 -13.21 -2.88
C SER A 24 1.78 -12.09 -3.14
N PHE A 25 2.94 -12.18 -2.50
CA PHE A 25 4.12 -11.40 -2.83
C PHE A 25 4.78 -12.15 -4.00
N ASP A 26 4.18 -12.02 -5.18
CA ASP A 26 4.77 -12.57 -6.40
C ASP A 26 6.05 -11.77 -6.70
N GLN A 27 7.18 -12.50 -6.75
CA GLN A 27 8.54 -11.98 -6.87
C GLN A 27 8.83 -11.37 -8.25
N THR A 28 7.82 -11.29 -9.13
CA THR A 28 7.94 -10.79 -10.52
C THR A 28 7.38 -9.39 -10.71
N MET A 29 6.72 -8.80 -9.72
CA MET A 29 6.05 -7.49 -9.86
C MET A 29 7.05 -6.35 -9.61
N PRO A 30 7.44 -5.59 -10.65
CA PRO A 30 8.49 -4.58 -10.54
C PRO A 30 8.09 -3.42 -9.62
N TYR A 31 9.06 -2.91 -8.87
CA TYR A 31 8.90 -1.67 -8.10
C TYR A 31 9.08 -0.46 -9.01
N TYR A 32 8.20 0.52 -8.84
CA TYR A 32 8.42 1.86 -9.39
C TYR A 32 9.64 2.50 -8.73
N GLN A 33 10.50 3.09 -9.54
CA GLN A 33 11.72 3.78 -9.07
C GLN A 33 11.45 5.22 -8.65
N THR A 34 10.40 5.84 -9.22
CA THR A 34 10.01 7.22 -8.93
C THR A 34 8.63 7.25 -8.28
N TRP A 35 8.47 8.15 -7.31
CA TRP A 35 7.18 8.35 -6.64
C TRP A 35 6.13 8.89 -7.61
N GLU A 36 6.52 9.78 -8.51
CA GLU A 36 5.63 10.49 -9.43
C GLU A 36 4.97 9.54 -10.43
N GLU A 37 5.71 8.59 -10.98
CA GLU A 37 5.17 7.56 -11.88
C GLU A 37 4.24 6.62 -11.14
N PHE A 38 4.63 6.18 -9.93
CA PHE A 38 3.80 5.33 -9.08
C PHE A 38 2.47 5.99 -8.76
N ALA A 39 2.48 7.24 -8.27
CA ALA A 39 1.28 7.95 -7.86
C ALA A 39 0.32 8.14 -9.05
N ARG A 40 0.85 8.51 -10.22
CA ARG A 40 0.06 8.67 -11.45
C ARG A 40 -0.58 7.35 -11.89
N ALA A 41 0.19 6.26 -11.88
CA ALA A 41 -0.30 4.93 -12.25
C ALA A 41 -1.37 4.43 -11.26
N ALA A 42 -1.16 4.65 -9.96
CA ALA A 42 -2.10 4.26 -8.91
C ALA A 42 -3.44 4.99 -9.02
N GLU A 43 -3.42 6.30 -9.27
CA GLU A 43 -4.63 7.08 -9.48
C GLU A 43 -5.37 6.64 -10.75
N LYS A 44 -4.64 6.43 -11.86
CA LYS A 44 -5.24 5.96 -13.10
C LYS A 44 -5.90 4.59 -12.93
N LEU A 45 -5.24 3.67 -12.22
CA LEU A 45 -5.78 2.34 -11.94
C LEU A 45 -7.07 2.43 -11.12
N TYR A 46 -7.06 3.27 -10.08
CA TYR A 46 -8.25 3.52 -9.24
C TYR A 46 -9.44 4.08 -10.03
N LEU A 47 -9.20 5.01 -10.95
CA LEU A 47 -10.25 5.59 -11.78
C LEU A 47 -10.82 4.62 -12.83
N THR A 48 -10.11 3.54 -13.14
CA THR A 48 -10.55 2.55 -14.14
C THR A 48 -11.64 1.65 -13.58
N ASP A 49 -11.43 1.09 -12.38
CA ASP A 49 -12.41 0.25 -11.69
C ASP A 49 -12.20 0.37 -10.17
N PRO A 50 -12.89 1.31 -9.50
CA PRO A 50 -12.69 1.57 -8.07
C PRO A 50 -13.15 0.39 -7.19
N MET A 51 -14.04 -0.48 -7.70
CA MET A 51 -14.58 -1.61 -6.93
C MET A 51 -13.60 -2.79 -6.85
N LYS A 52 -12.73 -2.94 -7.84
CA LYS A 52 -11.70 -4.01 -7.84
C LYS A 52 -10.39 -3.58 -7.20
N VAL A 53 -10.14 -2.28 -7.09
CA VAL A 53 -8.86 -1.75 -6.63
C VAL A 53 -8.72 -1.84 -5.11
N ARG A 54 -7.57 -2.39 -4.67
CA ARG A 54 -7.19 -2.51 -3.27
C ARG A 54 -5.85 -1.83 -3.04
N VAL A 55 -5.80 -1.01 -1.99
CA VAL A 55 -4.60 -0.30 -1.54
C VAL A 55 -4.11 -0.95 -0.26
N VAL A 56 -2.84 -1.35 -0.22
CA VAL A 56 -2.19 -2.01 0.91
C VAL A 56 -0.96 -1.21 1.34
N LEU A 57 -0.86 -0.88 2.62
CA LEU A 57 0.29 -0.23 3.23
C LEU A 57 0.95 -1.19 4.23
N LYS A 58 2.26 -1.37 4.12
CA LYS A 58 3.07 -2.18 5.04
C LYS A 58 4.23 -1.34 5.56
N TYR A 59 4.17 -0.98 6.85
CA TYR A 59 5.25 -0.32 7.56
C TYR A 59 6.06 -1.32 8.38
N ARG A 60 7.38 -1.17 8.39
CA ARG A 60 8.26 -1.95 9.26
C ARG A 60 9.24 -1.03 9.97
N HIS A 61 9.04 -0.88 11.28
CA HIS A 61 9.83 0.00 12.11
C HIS A 61 11.31 -0.41 12.21
N CYS A 62 11.61 -1.70 12.45
CA CYS A 62 12.97 -2.19 12.63
C CYS A 62 13.90 -1.92 11.44
N ASP A 63 13.33 -1.96 10.23
CA ASP A 63 14.08 -1.76 8.98
C ASP A 63 13.90 -0.33 8.44
N GLY A 64 13.14 0.53 9.13
CA GLY A 64 12.84 1.90 8.69
C GLY A 64 12.11 2.02 7.36
N ASN A 65 11.45 0.96 6.88
CA ASN A 65 10.89 0.93 5.53
C ASN A 65 9.36 0.99 5.49
N LEU A 66 8.85 1.56 4.40
CA LEU A 66 7.44 1.67 4.08
C LEU A 66 7.21 1.18 2.65
N CYS A 67 6.25 0.28 2.49
CA CYS A 67 5.81 -0.23 1.20
C CYS A 67 4.33 0.09 1.00
N ILE A 68 4.00 0.64 -0.16
CA ILE A 68 2.63 0.80 -0.63
C ILE A 68 2.42 -0.08 -1.88
N LYS A 69 1.25 -0.71 -1.95
CA LYS A 69 0.80 -1.51 -3.09
C LYS A 69 -0.61 -1.12 -3.49
N VAL A 70 -0.86 -0.99 -4.79
CA VAL A 70 -2.19 -0.78 -5.38
C VAL A 70 -2.42 -1.84 -6.45
N THR A 71 -3.53 -2.56 -6.37
CA THR A 71 -3.81 -3.68 -7.30
C THR A 71 -5.30 -3.92 -7.52
N ASP A 72 -5.67 -4.35 -8.72
CA ASP A 72 -7.01 -4.79 -9.13
C ASP A 72 -7.11 -6.32 -9.36
N ASN A 73 -6.12 -7.08 -8.87
CA ASN A 73 -5.83 -8.51 -9.17
C ASN A 73 -5.21 -8.80 -10.54
N ALA A 74 -5.22 -7.88 -11.49
CA ALA A 74 -4.60 -8.07 -12.81
C ALA A 74 -3.25 -7.33 -12.90
N VAL A 75 -3.23 -6.07 -12.46
CA VAL A 75 -2.05 -5.21 -12.40
C VAL A 75 -1.68 -4.99 -10.93
N CYS A 76 -0.39 -4.94 -10.64
CA CYS A 76 0.14 -4.67 -9.32
C CYS A 76 1.19 -3.58 -9.39
N LEU A 77 0.88 -2.46 -8.75
CA LEU A 77 1.76 -1.30 -8.64
C LEU A 77 2.36 -1.30 -7.23
N GLN A 78 3.69 -1.28 -7.14
CA GLN A 78 4.39 -1.30 -5.86
C GLN A 78 5.42 -0.17 -5.78
N TYR A 79 5.46 0.50 -4.63
CA TYR A 79 6.50 1.47 -4.30
C TYR A 79 7.01 1.19 -2.89
N LYS A 80 8.34 1.11 -2.76
CA LYS A 80 9.04 0.89 -1.49
C LYS A 80 10.01 2.04 -1.28
N THR A 81 10.00 2.60 -0.07
CA THR A 81 10.88 3.70 0.31
C THR A 81 11.33 3.52 1.76
N ASP A 82 12.54 3.96 2.06
CA ASP A 82 13.10 4.18 3.39
C ASP A 82 13.21 5.68 3.71
N GLN A 83 12.83 6.54 2.77
CA GLN A 83 12.97 7.98 2.90
C GLN A 83 11.78 8.59 3.64
N ALA A 84 12.06 9.24 4.77
CA ALA A 84 11.05 9.87 5.61
C ALA A 84 10.21 10.93 4.87
N GLN A 85 10.80 11.62 3.88
CA GLN A 85 10.09 12.61 3.05
C GLN A 85 8.93 12.00 2.24
N ASP A 86 9.03 10.72 1.87
CA ASP A 86 8.01 10.04 1.08
C ASP A 86 6.83 9.58 1.92
N VAL A 87 7.00 9.43 3.24
CA VAL A 87 5.92 9.04 4.16
C VAL A 87 4.73 9.99 4.03
N LYS A 88 5.00 11.31 4.00
CA LYS A 88 3.96 12.34 3.85
C LYS A 88 3.32 12.32 2.46
N LYS A 89 4.07 11.93 1.41
CA LYS A 89 3.53 11.80 0.05
C LYS A 89 2.58 10.59 -0.03
N ILE A 90 2.99 9.47 0.55
CA ILE A 90 2.21 8.24 0.64
C ILE A 90 0.91 8.46 1.42
N GLU A 91 0.98 9.13 2.57
CA GLU A 91 -0.18 9.49 3.37
C GLU A 91 -1.17 10.37 2.58
N LYS A 92 -0.67 11.39 1.86
CA LYS A 92 -1.50 12.25 1.01
C LYS A 92 -2.20 11.46 -0.11
N LEU A 93 -1.49 10.56 -0.79
CA LEU A 93 -2.08 9.72 -1.83
C LEU A 93 -3.16 8.80 -1.24
N HIS A 94 -2.85 8.12 -0.14
CA HIS A 94 -3.80 7.24 0.52
C HIS A 94 -5.06 8.00 0.98
N GLY A 95 -4.89 9.16 1.60
CA GLY A 95 -6.00 10.05 1.98
C GLY A 95 -6.81 10.56 0.79
N LYS A 96 -6.16 10.85 -0.34
CA LYS A 96 -6.85 11.21 -1.59
C LYS A 96 -7.71 10.04 -2.09
N LEU A 97 -7.16 8.83 -2.16
CA LEU A 97 -7.91 7.63 -2.59
C LEU A 97 -9.09 7.33 -1.66
N MET A 98 -8.90 7.43 -0.34
CA MET A 98 -10.00 7.26 0.62
C MET A 98 -11.14 8.25 0.39
N ARG A 99 -10.84 9.53 0.12
CA ARG A 99 -11.89 10.51 -0.22
C ARG A 99 -12.62 10.13 -1.49
N LEU A 100 -11.90 9.70 -2.53
CA LEU A 100 -12.50 9.26 -3.79
C LEU A 100 -13.37 8.00 -3.62
N MET A 101 -13.07 7.13 -2.66
CA MET A 101 -13.89 5.94 -2.36
C MET A 101 -15.24 6.29 -1.74
N VAL A 102 -15.33 7.41 -1.03
CA VAL A 102 -16.55 7.84 -0.32
C VAL A 102 -17.38 8.80 -1.18
N SER A 103 -16.76 9.56 -2.08
CA SER A 103 -17.45 10.46 -3.00
C SER A 103 -18.35 9.68 -3.97
N LYS A 104 -19.62 10.10 -4.09
CA LYS A 104 -20.62 9.50 -5.00
C LYS A 104 -20.28 9.59 -6.50
N GLU A 105 -19.30 10.42 -6.87
CA GLU A 105 -18.92 10.70 -8.25
C GLU A 105 -17.73 9.84 -8.69
N THR A 106 -17.86 8.53 -8.59
CA THR A 106 -16.94 7.61 -9.26
C THR A 106 -17.66 7.07 -10.48
N HIS A 107 -17.61 7.87 -11.57
CA HIS A 107 -18.09 7.57 -12.93
C HIS A 107 -18.90 6.27 -13.00
N SER A 108 -20.17 6.34 -12.58
CA SER A 108 -21.16 5.36 -13.00
C SER A 108 -21.09 5.36 -14.50
N GLY A 109 -20.60 4.28 -15.10
CA GLY A 109 -20.63 4.10 -16.54
C GLY A 109 -22.03 4.43 -17.02
N ALA A 110 -22.16 5.53 -17.76
CA ALA A 110 -23.32 5.77 -18.57
C ALA A 110 -23.36 4.63 -19.57
N MET A 111 -24.22 3.65 -19.31
CA MET A 111 -24.72 2.76 -20.33
C MET A 111 -26.24 2.87 -20.22
N GLU A 112 -26.77 3.93 -20.82
CA GLU A 112 -28.14 3.93 -21.32
C GLU A 112 -28.25 2.74 -22.28
N THR A 113 -29.06 1.76 -21.94
CA THR A 113 -29.60 0.81 -22.91
C THR A 113 -31.00 1.27 -23.26
N ASP A 114 -31.14 1.60 -24.54
CA ASP A 114 -32.36 1.77 -25.34
C ASP A 114 -33.44 0.73 -25.01
#